data_AF-A0A523GE48-F1
#
_entry.id   AF-A0A523GE48-F1
#
_cell.length_a   1.000
_cell.length_b   1.000
_cell.length_c   1.000
_cell.angle_alpha   90.00
_cell.angle_beta   90.00
_cell.angle_gamma   90.00
#
_symmetry.space_group_name_H-M   'P 1'
#
loop_
_entity.id
_entity.type
_entity.pdbx_description
1 polymer ?
#
loop_
_entity_poly.entity_id
_entity_poly.type
_entity_poly.pdbx_seq_one_letter_code
_entity_poly.pdbx_strand_id
1 'polypeptide(L)'
;MARWCFFIAFFSSGELVLMIGIVGQILLLVALVATILSGCAYFKRSEIDTKVDSWKRYGRYLWMISAVASTVAFGLLMYLNVTHQFQYAYVYDHTSVSLPLDYLVAASWAGQEGSFLLWIVMNGFVGLAVIRLAKGYEGPVMAIMAMSQFFLLTMVAGIDLGAFTVGISPFVTLIQKYPTAPMIQAGIIPTDGQGLNDLLQNYWMVIHPPILFSGFASMMVPFAFAITALWKKRYTQWVLPALPWTLFGVLALGVGIIMGGYWAYLTLSFGGYWAWDPVENSSLVPWLVGIGAVHTMIIQKRSGHSQKASLFLCIMAYILVIYSTFLTRSGILGDISVHSFVDLGLYNQLLIWILTIGIIGFGLFIYRIKELPVPENEPEMLSREFLTFAGAMILMAVAAVVLLGTSAPIIGRIFRDNPSSVPLAFYNRWTLPLMILVVFLAGIGQLFWWNRMTIANVNKVMIKPVVLSFISTLAVLIFSPFSERAAMMSTAAVNTANSLNQASLLDGFSSFWNTNALGVLLLLLTFAAFFAFFGNFIVFWRVVR
;
A
#
# COMPACT_ATOMS: atom_id res chain seq x y z
N MET A 1 -25.37 11.57 -51.83
CA MET A 1 -24.99 10.28 -51.20
C MET A 1 -23.60 9.78 -51.58
N ALA A 2 -23.04 10.06 -52.77
CA ALA A 2 -21.74 9.53 -53.20
C ALA A 2 -20.46 10.19 -52.62
N ARG A 3 -20.56 11.23 -51.76
CA ARG A 3 -19.40 11.89 -51.12
C ARG A 3 -19.12 11.42 -49.68
N TRP A 4 -20.05 10.68 -49.06
CA TRP A 4 -19.86 10.13 -47.71
C TRP A 4 -19.21 8.74 -47.70
N CYS A 5 -19.30 8.00 -48.81
CA CYS A 5 -18.63 6.70 -48.94
C CYS A 5 -17.10 6.80 -49.10
N PHE A 6 -16.56 7.98 -49.46
CA PHE A 6 -15.12 8.16 -49.66
C PHE A 6 -14.35 8.44 -48.35
N PHE A 7 -15.03 8.94 -47.31
CA PHE A 7 -14.41 9.16 -45.99
C PHE A 7 -14.33 7.87 -45.15
N ILE A 8 -15.14 6.87 -45.48
CA ILE A 8 -15.20 5.58 -44.77
C ILE A 8 -14.31 4.52 -45.46
N ALA A 9 -13.96 4.72 -46.74
CA ALA A 9 -13.15 3.79 -47.53
C ALA A 9 -11.63 4.06 -47.49
N PHE A 10 -11.16 5.08 -46.78
CA PHE A 10 -9.73 5.43 -46.71
C PHE A 10 -9.00 4.81 -45.51
N PHE A 11 -9.71 4.28 -44.51
CA PHE A 11 -9.08 3.57 -43.40
C PHE A 11 -9.11 2.07 -43.68
N SER A 12 -7.96 1.52 -44.05
CA SER A 12 -7.73 0.09 -43.83
C SER A 12 -7.93 -0.20 -42.33
N SER A 13 -8.46 -1.37 -41.97
CA SER A 13 -8.70 -1.74 -40.57
C SER A 13 -7.46 -1.57 -39.68
N GLY A 14 -6.26 -1.68 -40.26
CA GLY A 14 -4.98 -1.45 -39.57
C GLY A 14 -4.69 0.02 -39.21
N GLU A 15 -4.99 0.97 -40.10
CA GLU A 15 -4.75 2.41 -39.85
C GLU A 15 -5.65 2.98 -38.76
N LEU A 16 -6.92 2.57 -38.75
CA LEU A 16 -7.86 2.97 -37.71
C LEU A 16 -7.39 2.48 -36.33
N VAL A 17 -6.83 1.28 -36.25
CA VAL A 17 -6.35 0.76 -34.97
C VAL A 17 -5.07 1.46 -34.54
N LEU A 18 -4.10 1.71 -35.43
CA LEU A 18 -2.91 2.52 -35.13
C LEU A 18 -3.27 3.90 -34.56
N MET A 19 -4.35 4.51 -35.07
CA MET A 19 -4.88 5.78 -34.58
C MET A 19 -5.38 5.69 -33.13
N ILE A 20 -5.89 4.55 -32.66
CA ILE A 20 -6.37 4.39 -31.28
C ILE A 20 -5.23 4.57 -30.27
N GLY A 21 -4.07 3.98 -30.53
CA GLY A 21 -2.89 4.15 -29.67
C GLY A 21 -2.37 5.59 -29.66
N ILE A 22 -2.40 6.28 -30.80
CA ILE A 22 -2.05 7.70 -30.87
C ILE A 22 -3.02 8.54 -30.03
N VAL A 23 -4.33 8.28 -30.14
CA VAL A 23 -5.35 8.94 -29.31
C VAL A 23 -5.11 8.64 -27.83
N GLY A 24 -4.85 7.39 -27.46
CA GLY A 24 -4.51 6.99 -26.09
C GLY A 24 -3.31 7.76 -25.55
N GLN A 25 -2.24 7.85 -26.34
CA GLN A 25 -1.04 8.61 -25.99
C GLN A 25 -1.32 10.11 -25.81
N ILE A 26 -2.08 10.72 -26.73
CA ILE A 26 -2.48 12.13 -26.63
C ILE A 26 -3.31 12.37 -25.37
N LEU A 27 -4.23 11.45 -25.03
CA LEU A 27 -5.03 11.55 -23.81
C LEU A 27 -4.17 11.51 -22.54
N LEU A 28 -3.13 10.66 -22.49
CA LEU A 28 -2.19 10.65 -21.36
C LEU A 28 -1.42 11.97 -21.24
N LEU A 29 -0.97 12.55 -22.35
CA LEU A 29 -0.30 13.86 -22.36
C LEU A 29 -1.24 15.00 -21.97
N VAL A 30 -2.50 14.98 -22.44
CA VAL A 30 -3.54 15.91 -22.02
C VAL A 30 -3.77 15.79 -20.51
N ALA A 31 -3.85 14.57 -19.98
CA ALA A 31 -4.01 14.35 -18.55
C ALA A 31 -2.80 14.89 -17.75
N LEU A 32 -1.58 14.70 -18.25
CA LEU A 32 -0.35 15.22 -17.64
C LEU A 32 -0.38 16.76 -17.58
N VAL A 33 -0.62 17.42 -18.71
CA VAL A 33 -0.67 18.89 -18.79
C VAL A 33 -1.82 19.43 -17.93
N ALA A 34 -3.01 18.84 -18.00
CA ALA A 34 -4.16 19.25 -17.19
C ALA A 34 -3.88 19.09 -15.68
N THR A 35 -3.16 18.04 -15.27
CA THR A 35 -2.74 17.84 -13.87
C THR A 35 -1.80 18.93 -13.40
N ILE A 36 -0.78 19.29 -14.21
CA ILE A 36 0.16 20.36 -13.90
C ILE A 36 -0.59 21.68 -13.72
N LEU A 37 -1.43 22.04 -14.70
CA LEU A 37 -2.21 23.28 -14.65
C LEU A 37 -3.20 23.29 -13.48
N SER A 38 -3.83 22.14 -13.17
CA SER A 38 -4.69 21.97 -12.00
C SER A 38 -3.93 22.23 -10.70
N GLY A 39 -2.74 21.64 -10.55
CA GLY A 39 -1.86 21.85 -9.40
C GLY A 39 -1.48 23.32 -9.23
N CYS A 40 -1.05 23.99 -10.31
CA CYS A 40 -0.75 25.42 -10.32
C CYS A 40 -1.96 26.28 -9.94
N ALA A 41 -3.14 26.00 -10.50
CA ALA A 41 -4.36 26.73 -10.18
C ALA A 41 -4.78 26.57 -8.71
N TYR A 42 -4.68 25.35 -8.18
CA TYR A 42 -4.98 25.06 -6.78
C TYR A 42 -3.93 25.63 -5.81
N PHE A 43 -2.66 25.64 -6.20
CA PHE A 43 -1.60 26.31 -5.46
C PHE A 43 -1.87 27.81 -5.36
N LYS A 44 -2.16 28.47 -6.49
CA LYS A 44 -2.54 29.89 -6.53
C LYS A 44 -3.81 30.19 -5.73
N ARG A 45 -4.83 29.33 -5.82
CA ARG A 45 -6.03 29.44 -4.98
C ARG A 45 -5.69 29.40 -3.49
N SER A 46 -4.64 28.68 -3.11
CA SER A 46 -4.23 28.52 -1.71
C SER A 46 -3.43 29.70 -1.18
N GLU A 47 -2.80 30.51 -2.03
CA GLU A 47 -2.07 31.74 -1.64
C GLU A 47 -3.01 32.94 -1.47
N ILE A 48 -4.06 33.00 -2.30
CA ILE A 48 -4.91 34.17 -2.41
C ILE A 48 -6.10 34.05 -1.43
N ASP A 49 -6.19 35.00 -0.48
CA ASP A 49 -7.29 35.10 0.50
C ASP A 49 -8.56 35.75 -0.09
N THR A 50 -8.54 36.10 -1.37
CA THR A 50 -9.68 36.75 -2.02
C THR A 50 -10.81 35.75 -2.31
N LYS A 51 -12.04 36.27 -2.36
CA LYS A 51 -13.25 35.53 -2.79
C LYS A 51 -13.26 35.18 -4.29
N VAL A 52 -12.18 35.45 -5.03
CA VAL A 52 -12.12 35.19 -6.47
C VAL A 52 -12.06 33.68 -6.71
N ASP A 53 -13.20 33.13 -7.11
CA ASP A 53 -13.45 31.68 -7.27
C ASP A 53 -12.89 31.11 -8.60
N SER A 54 -12.29 31.94 -9.46
CA SER A 54 -11.83 31.53 -10.80
C SER A 54 -10.73 30.48 -10.74
N TRP A 55 -9.68 30.66 -9.92
CA TRP A 55 -8.60 29.67 -9.77
C TRP A 55 -9.09 28.32 -9.25
N LYS A 56 -10.04 28.34 -8.31
CA LYS A 56 -10.68 27.13 -7.80
C LYS A 56 -11.43 26.42 -8.91
N ARG A 57 -12.21 27.17 -9.69
CA ARG A 57 -12.98 26.66 -10.83
C ARG A 57 -12.09 26.07 -11.92
N TYR A 58 -11.00 26.76 -12.27
CA TYR A 58 -10.01 26.23 -13.22
C TYR A 58 -9.36 24.96 -12.71
N GLY A 59 -8.93 24.92 -11.44
CA GLY A 59 -8.39 23.72 -10.81
C GLY A 59 -9.35 22.53 -10.91
N ARG A 60 -10.64 22.74 -10.59
CA ARG A 60 -11.67 21.70 -10.71
C ARG A 60 -11.84 21.19 -12.15
N TYR A 61 -11.95 22.08 -13.12
CA TYR A 61 -12.12 21.69 -14.52
C TYR A 61 -10.90 20.96 -15.06
N LEU A 62 -9.69 21.43 -14.75
CA LEU A 62 -8.45 20.82 -15.18
C LEU A 62 -8.24 19.44 -14.53
N TRP A 63 -8.58 19.28 -13.24
CA TRP A 63 -8.61 17.96 -12.61
C TRP A 63 -9.60 17.02 -13.28
N MET A 64 -10.80 17.52 -13.60
CA MET A 64 -11.82 16.73 -14.30
C MET A 64 -11.36 16.31 -15.69
N ILE A 65 -10.70 17.20 -16.45
CA ILE A 65 -10.10 16.86 -17.75
C ILE A 65 -9.05 15.76 -17.58
N SER A 66 -8.17 15.87 -16.59
CA SER A 66 -7.16 14.85 -16.29
C SER A 66 -7.78 13.50 -15.95
N ALA A 67 -8.78 13.48 -15.06
CA ALA A 67 -9.47 12.25 -14.66
C ALA A 67 -10.22 11.60 -15.83
N VAL A 68 -10.92 12.38 -16.64
CA VAL A 68 -11.63 11.87 -17.82
C VAL A 68 -10.65 11.35 -18.86
N ALA A 69 -9.60 12.12 -19.20
CA ALA A 69 -8.64 11.73 -20.22
C ALA A 69 -7.90 10.44 -19.84
N SER A 70 -7.44 10.31 -18.59
CA SER A 70 -6.82 9.07 -18.10
C SER A 70 -7.78 7.88 -18.05
N THR A 71 -9.06 8.11 -17.68
CA THR A 71 -10.08 7.05 -17.70
C THR A 71 -10.38 6.57 -19.11
N VAL A 72 -10.50 7.49 -20.08
CA VAL A 72 -10.71 7.14 -21.48
C VAL A 72 -9.48 6.41 -22.03
N ALA A 73 -8.27 6.86 -21.73
CA ALA A 73 -7.05 6.14 -22.11
C ALA A 73 -7.04 4.71 -21.55
N PHE A 74 -7.37 4.50 -20.27
CA PHE A 74 -7.49 3.16 -19.69
C PHE A 74 -8.55 2.31 -20.40
N GLY A 75 -9.70 2.89 -20.72
CA GLY A 75 -10.75 2.24 -21.51
C GLY A 75 -10.28 1.85 -22.92
N LEU A 76 -9.45 2.67 -23.57
CA LEU A 76 -8.84 2.33 -24.86
C LEU A 76 -7.85 1.17 -24.72
N LEU A 77 -7.00 1.15 -23.69
CA LEU A 77 -6.10 0.01 -23.43
C LEU A 77 -6.89 -1.29 -23.24
N MET A 78 -7.97 -1.24 -22.46
CA MET A 78 -8.86 -2.38 -22.25
C MET A 78 -9.54 -2.84 -23.54
N TYR A 79 -10.00 -1.90 -24.36
CA TYR A 79 -10.54 -2.20 -25.69
C TYR A 79 -9.51 -2.91 -26.57
N LEU A 80 -8.26 -2.43 -26.60
CA LEU A 80 -7.17 -3.05 -27.37
C LEU A 80 -6.87 -4.48 -26.91
N ASN A 81 -6.91 -4.74 -25.59
CA ASN A 81 -6.76 -6.09 -25.03
C ASN A 81 -7.90 -7.02 -25.46
N VAL A 82 -9.15 -6.61 -25.23
CA VAL A 82 -10.34 -7.46 -25.50
C VAL A 82 -10.54 -7.71 -27.00
N THR A 83 -10.03 -6.82 -27.86
CA THR A 83 -10.09 -6.98 -29.32
C THR A 83 -8.80 -7.54 -29.92
N HIS A 84 -7.85 -8.04 -29.10
CA HIS A 84 -6.65 -8.74 -29.55
C HIS A 84 -5.78 -7.95 -30.54
N GLN A 85 -5.58 -6.66 -30.29
CA GLN A 85 -4.77 -5.80 -31.16
C GLN A 85 -3.26 -6.00 -30.93
N PHE A 86 -2.72 -7.14 -31.41
CA PHE A 86 -1.32 -7.58 -31.21
C PHE A 86 -0.24 -6.70 -31.86
N GLN A 87 -0.63 -5.71 -32.68
CA GLN A 87 0.27 -4.65 -33.12
C GLN A 87 0.72 -3.72 -31.99
N TYR A 88 0.05 -3.74 -30.83
CA TYR A 88 0.48 -3.06 -29.62
C TYR A 88 1.26 -4.02 -28.73
N ALA A 89 2.41 -3.56 -28.24
CA ALA A 89 3.32 -4.42 -27.50
C ALA A 89 2.70 -4.89 -26.17
N TYR A 90 1.99 -4.00 -25.47
CA TYR A 90 1.30 -4.35 -24.23
C TYR A 90 0.26 -5.47 -24.42
N VAL A 91 -0.49 -5.42 -25.53
CA VAL A 91 -1.51 -6.44 -25.86
C VAL A 91 -0.81 -7.76 -26.20
N TYR A 92 0.23 -7.72 -27.03
CA TYR A 92 1.02 -8.89 -27.39
C TYR A 92 1.67 -9.57 -26.18
N ASP A 93 2.21 -8.81 -25.23
CA ASP A 93 2.94 -9.33 -24.08
C ASP A 93 2.01 -9.92 -22.99
N HIS A 94 0.71 -9.60 -22.99
CA HIS A 94 -0.18 -9.89 -21.86
C HIS A 94 -1.51 -10.55 -22.22
N THR A 95 -1.78 -10.79 -23.51
CA THR A 95 -3.04 -11.41 -23.96
C THR A 95 -2.79 -12.50 -25.00
N SER A 96 -3.75 -13.39 -25.18
CA SER A 96 -3.79 -14.37 -26.27
C SER A 96 -5.24 -14.54 -26.72
N VAL A 97 -5.45 -15.10 -27.91
CA VAL A 97 -6.79 -15.37 -28.48
C VAL A 97 -7.58 -16.37 -27.63
N SER A 98 -6.89 -17.30 -26.97
CA SER A 98 -7.49 -18.31 -26.09
C SER A 98 -7.87 -17.79 -24.70
N LEU A 99 -7.46 -16.57 -24.35
CA LEU A 99 -7.62 -16.04 -23.00
C LEU A 99 -9.10 -15.67 -22.73
N PRO A 100 -9.72 -16.15 -21.63
CA PRO A 100 -11.07 -15.76 -21.25
C PRO A 100 -11.23 -14.24 -21.02
N LEU A 101 -12.46 -13.74 -21.18
CA LEU A 101 -12.77 -12.30 -21.16
C LEU A 101 -12.39 -11.60 -19.83
N ASP A 102 -12.62 -12.25 -18.70
CA ASP A 102 -12.25 -11.75 -17.38
C ASP A 102 -10.75 -11.52 -17.27
N TYR A 103 -9.93 -12.43 -17.81
CA TYR A 103 -8.48 -12.26 -17.87
C TYR A 103 -8.02 -11.27 -18.95
N LEU A 104 -8.74 -11.13 -20.07
CA LEU A 104 -8.46 -10.08 -21.06
C LEU A 104 -8.68 -8.67 -20.48
N VAL A 105 -9.74 -8.49 -19.69
CA VAL A 105 -9.97 -7.25 -18.94
C VAL A 105 -8.88 -7.07 -17.89
N ALA A 106 -8.56 -8.12 -17.13
CA ALA A 106 -7.55 -8.04 -16.09
C ALA A 106 -6.11 -7.85 -16.61
N ALA A 107 -5.85 -8.25 -17.84
CA ALA A 107 -4.59 -7.96 -18.53
C ALA A 107 -4.31 -6.46 -18.60
N SER A 108 -5.32 -5.59 -18.53
CA SER A 108 -5.14 -4.12 -18.51
C SER A 108 -4.40 -3.60 -17.27
N TRP A 109 -4.23 -4.41 -16.22
CA TRP A 109 -3.41 -4.09 -15.05
C TRP A 109 -2.38 -5.17 -14.72
N ALA A 110 -2.16 -6.13 -15.62
CA ALA A 110 -1.16 -7.17 -15.45
C ALA A 110 0.26 -6.60 -15.57
N GLY A 111 0.53 -5.83 -16.63
CA GLY A 111 1.81 -5.16 -16.85
C GLY A 111 2.01 -3.90 -16.01
N GLN A 112 3.25 -3.39 -15.96
CA GLN A 112 3.59 -2.19 -15.19
C GLN A 112 2.80 -0.96 -15.65
N GLU A 113 2.80 -0.69 -16.95
CA GLU A 113 2.21 0.48 -17.59
C GLU A 113 0.70 0.55 -17.30
N GLY A 114 0.00 -0.57 -17.49
CA GLY A 114 -1.42 -0.69 -17.20
C GLY A 114 -1.76 -0.58 -15.70
N SER A 115 -0.92 -1.13 -14.81
CA SER A 115 -1.12 -0.99 -13.37
C SER A 115 -0.92 0.45 -12.87
N PHE A 116 0.05 1.20 -13.44
CA PHE A 116 0.19 2.63 -13.19
C PHE A 116 -1.02 3.39 -13.73
N LEU A 117 -1.53 3.04 -14.91
CA LEU A 117 -2.72 3.66 -15.48
C LEU A 117 -3.97 3.41 -14.63
N LEU A 118 -4.15 2.21 -14.10
CA LEU A 118 -5.19 1.90 -13.11
C LEU A 118 -5.06 2.80 -11.87
N TRP A 119 -3.84 2.97 -11.33
CA TRP A 119 -3.62 3.85 -10.19
C TRP A 119 -3.94 5.32 -10.51
N ILE A 120 -3.52 5.82 -11.68
CA ILE A 120 -3.83 7.18 -12.16
C ILE A 120 -5.35 7.42 -12.20
N VAL A 121 -6.10 6.46 -12.72
CA VAL A 121 -7.57 6.52 -12.79
C VAL A 121 -8.19 6.53 -11.40
N MET A 122 -7.74 5.63 -10.51
CA MET A 122 -8.22 5.58 -9.11
C MET A 122 -7.94 6.89 -8.37
N ASN A 123 -6.75 7.46 -8.52
CA ASN A 123 -6.42 8.78 -7.99
C ASN A 123 -7.32 9.88 -8.56
N GLY A 124 -7.61 9.86 -9.86
CA GLY A 124 -8.51 10.80 -10.53
C GLY A 124 -9.89 10.82 -9.86
N PHE A 125 -10.47 9.64 -9.62
CA PHE A 125 -11.75 9.50 -8.91
C PHE A 125 -11.67 9.93 -7.44
N VAL A 126 -10.62 9.53 -6.72
CA VAL A 126 -10.38 9.97 -5.34
C VAL A 126 -10.31 11.50 -5.28
N GLY A 127 -9.60 12.15 -6.20
CA GLY A 127 -9.54 13.61 -6.29
C GLY A 127 -10.89 14.26 -6.59
N LEU A 128 -11.70 13.69 -7.48
CA LEU A 128 -13.07 14.19 -7.74
C LEU A 128 -13.97 14.09 -6.50
N ALA A 129 -13.78 13.06 -5.68
CA ALA A 129 -14.46 12.94 -4.40
C ALA A 129 -13.92 13.94 -3.36
N VAL A 130 -12.60 14.12 -3.26
CA VAL A 130 -11.97 15.12 -2.38
C VAL A 130 -12.42 16.54 -2.73
N ILE A 131 -12.55 16.90 -4.01
CA ILE A 131 -13.09 18.20 -4.45
C ILE A 131 -14.46 18.49 -3.86
N ARG A 132 -15.30 17.46 -3.70
CA ARG A 132 -16.64 17.60 -3.11
C ARG A 132 -16.62 17.63 -1.58
N LEU A 133 -15.69 16.89 -0.96
CA LEU A 133 -15.71 16.62 0.48
C LEU A 133 -14.75 17.47 1.31
N ALA A 134 -13.67 18.00 0.72
CA ALA A 134 -12.60 18.71 1.44
C ALA A 134 -12.99 20.10 1.95
N LYS A 135 -14.09 20.68 1.46
CA LYS A 135 -14.60 22.00 1.88
C LYS A 135 -13.48 23.06 1.83
N GLY A 136 -13.18 23.73 2.95
CA GLY A 136 -12.15 24.77 3.05
C GLY A 136 -10.71 24.29 2.88
N TYR A 137 -10.48 22.98 2.77
CA TYR A 137 -9.17 22.38 2.52
C TYR A 137 -8.93 22.06 1.04
N GLU A 138 -9.93 22.20 0.17
CA GLU A 138 -9.85 21.77 -1.22
C GLU A 138 -8.63 22.33 -1.96
N GLY A 139 -8.39 23.64 -1.89
CA GLY A 139 -7.27 24.29 -2.56
C GLY A 139 -5.92 23.63 -2.25
N PRO A 140 -5.48 23.67 -0.98
CA PRO A 140 -4.16 23.15 -0.64
C PRO A 140 -4.06 21.62 -0.77
N VAL A 141 -5.13 20.87 -0.45
CA VAL A 141 -5.12 19.40 -0.57
C VAL A 141 -5.01 18.98 -2.03
N MET A 142 -5.78 19.59 -2.93
CA MET A 142 -5.73 19.25 -4.36
C MET A 142 -4.42 19.68 -5.01
N ALA A 143 -3.76 20.74 -4.53
CA ALA A 143 -2.43 21.09 -5.00
C ALA A 143 -1.40 19.98 -4.70
N ILE A 144 -1.44 19.41 -3.49
CA ILE A 144 -0.56 18.30 -3.10
C ILE A 144 -0.92 17.01 -3.84
N MET A 145 -2.21 16.71 -4.00
CA MET A 145 -2.64 15.54 -4.78
C MET A 145 -2.25 15.63 -6.26
N ALA A 146 -2.30 16.83 -6.86
CA ALA A 146 -1.85 17.05 -8.23
C ALA A 146 -0.35 16.80 -8.41
N MET A 147 0.48 17.10 -7.42
CA MET A 147 1.91 16.78 -7.45
C MET A 147 2.15 15.26 -7.53
N SER A 148 1.45 14.48 -6.71
CA SER A 148 1.53 13.01 -6.78
C SER A 148 0.96 12.45 -8.07
N GLN A 149 -0.17 12.98 -8.55
CA GLN A 149 -0.77 12.57 -9.83
C GLN A 149 0.17 12.90 -11.02
N PHE A 150 0.91 14.00 -10.95
CA PHE A 150 1.93 14.36 -11.92
C PHE A 150 3.01 13.27 -12.00
N PHE A 151 3.59 12.85 -10.87
CA PHE A 151 4.59 11.79 -10.87
C PHE A 151 4.07 10.46 -11.41
N LEU A 152 2.79 10.13 -11.16
CA LEU A 152 2.19 8.92 -11.73
C LEU A 152 1.99 9.04 -13.23
N LEU A 153 1.45 10.15 -13.72
CA LEU A 153 1.26 10.40 -15.15
C LEU A 153 2.59 10.41 -15.89
N THR A 154 3.68 10.89 -15.28
CA THR A 154 5.01 10.77 -15.89
C THR A 154 5.48 9.33 -15.98
N MET A 155 4.99 8.37 -15.18
CA MET A 155 5.37 6.94 -15.32
C MET A 155 4.83 6.32 -16.61
N VAL A 156 3.73 6.85 -17.14
CA VAL A 156 3.08 6.35 -18.36
C VAL A 156 3.19 7.31 -19.54
N ALA A 157 3.95 8.40 -19.39
CA ALA A 157 4.01 9.46 -20.39
C ALA A 157 4.70 9.03 -21.68
N GLY A 158 5.70 8.11 -21.62
CA GLY A 158 6.40 7.61 -22.80
C GLY A 158 7.04 8.70 -23.66
N ILE A 159 7.56 9.76 -23.03
CA ILE A 159 8.17 10.90 -23.74
C ILE A 159 9.65 10.62 -23.93
N ASP A 160 10.08 10.49 -25.17
CA ASP A 160 11.50 10.38 -25.51
C ASP A 160 12.14 11.77 -25.65
N LEU A 161 13.15 12.04 -24.83
CA LEU A 161 13.95 13.28 -24.87
C LEU A 161 15.34 13.05 -25.49
N GLY A 162 15.56 11.90 -26.14
CA GLY A 162 16.80 11.51 -26.80
C GLY A 162 17.84 10.95 -25.83
N ALA A 163 18.23 11.70 -24.80
CA ALA A 163 19.19 11.23 -23.81
C ALA A 163 18.58 10.28 -22.76
N PHE A 164 17.28 10.40 -22.52
CA PHE A 164 16.51 9.55 -21.62
C PHE A 164 15.02 9.61 -21.99
N THR A 165 14.28 8.58 -21.59
CA THR A 165 12.82 8.50 -21.77
C THR A 165 12.13 8.72 -20.43
N VAL A 166 11.07 9.54 -20.42
CA VAL A 166 10.22 9.77 -19.25
C VAL A 166 8.99 8.90 -19.33
N GLY A 167 8.94 7.90 -18.46
CA GLY A 167 7.86 6.91 -18.40
C GLY A 167 7.78 6.00 -19.62
N ILE A 168 6.75 5.17 -19.62
CA ILE A 168 6.56 4.09 -20.57
C ILE A 168 5.09 4.03 -20.93
N SER A 169 4.78 4.36 -22.19
CA SER A 169 3.41 4.38 -22.63
C SER A 169 2.88 2.95 -22.86
N PRO A 170 1.67 2.62 -22.39
CA PRO A 170 1.03 1.35 -22.72
C PRO A 170 0.60 1.27 -24.19
N PHE A 171 0.68 2.36 -24.95
CA PHE A 171 0.29 2.45 -26.36
C PHE A 171 1.46 2.32 -27.34
N VAL A 172 2.64 1.92 -26.85
CA VAL A 172 3.80 1.63 -27.71
C VAL A 172 3.47 0.46 -28.63
N THR A 173 3.76 0.62 -29.92
CA THR A 173 3.57 -0.43 -30.91
C THR A 173 4.62 -1.54 -30.76
N LEU A 174 4.29 -2.74 -31.20
CA LEU A 174 5.20 -3.89 -31.19
C LEU A 174 6.49 -3.60 -31.96
N ILE A 175 6.38 -2.88 -33.06
CA ILE A 175 7.52 -2.45 -33.90
C ILE A 175 8.45 -1.52 -33.12
N GLN A 176 7.90 -0.59 -32.35
CA GLN A 176 8.69 0.35 -31.54
C GLN A 176 9.37 -0.34 -30.36
N LYS A 177 8.70 -1.29 -29.69
CA LYS A 177 9.27 -1.99 -28.53
C LYS A 177 10.31 -3.04 -28.92
N TYR A 178 10.11 -3.73 -30.05
CA TYR A 178 10.98 -4.83 -30.50
C TYR A 178 11.49 -4.63 -31.94
N PRO A 179 12.19 -3.53 -32.26
CA PRO A 179 12.59 -3.20 -33.63
C PRO A 179 13.55 -4.21 -34.26
N THR A 180 14.27 -4.97 -33.44
CA THR A 180 15.26 -5.97 -33.86
C THR A 180 14.72 -7.40 -33.89
N ALA A 181 13.47 -7.63 -33.48
CA ALA A 181 12.89 -8.96 -33.51
C ALA A 181 12.76 -9.46 -34.96
N PRO A 182 13.15 -10.72 -35.28
CA PRO A 182 13.11 -11.25 -36.65
C PRO A 182 11.74 -11.12 -37.33
N MET A 183 10.66 -11.35 -36.57
CA MET A 183 9.28 -11.19 -37.04
C MET A 183 8.94 -9.75 -37.44
N ILE A 184 9.44 -8.76 -36.71
CA ILE A 184 9.21 -7.33 -36.96
C ILE A 184 10.01 -6.88 -38.17
N GLN A 185 11.26 -7.33 -38.31
CA GLN A 185 12.08 -7.07 -39.50
C GLN A 185 11.47 -7.68 -40.77
N ALA A 186 10.74 -8.80 -40.63
CA ALA A 186 9.97 -9.41 -41.71
C ALA A 186 8.62 -8.71 -41.99
N GLY A 187 8.26 -7.67 -41.22
CA GLY A 187 6.99 -6.94 -41.36
C GLY A 187 5.75 -7.73 -40.91
N ILE A 188 5.94 -8.76 -40.08
CA ILE A 188 4.88 -9.67 -39.65
C ILE A 188 4.33 -9.21 -38.29
N ILE A 189 3.03 -8.92 -38.25
CA ILE A 189 2.28 -8.76 -37.00
C ILE A 189 1.75 -10.14 -36.58
N PRO A 190 2.02 -10.61 -35.35
CA PRO A 190 1.55 -11.91 -34.87
C PRO A 190 0.02 -12.01 -34.87
N THR A 191 -0.49 -13.21 -35.18
CA THR A 191 -1.93 -13.53 -35.10
C THR A 191 -2.39 -13.92 -33.70
N ASP A 192 -1.44 -14.12 -32.78
CA ASP A 192 -1.68 -14.42 -31.37
C ASP A 192 -0.61 -13.73 -30.52
N GLY A 193 -0.90 -13.52 -29.24
CA GLY A 193 0.02 -12.95 -28.26
C GLY A 193 0.65 -14.01 -27.36
N GLN A 194 1.53 -13.57 -26.46
CA GLN A 194 2.22 -14.45 -25.50
C GLN A 194 1.28 -15.01 -24.42
N GLY A 195 0.08 -14.47 -24.29
CA GLY A 195 -0.85 -14.81 -23.22
C GLY A 195 -0.49 -14.13 -21.91
N LEU A 196 -1.38 -14.30 -20.94
CA LEU A 196 -1.11 -13.89 -19.57
C LEU A 196 -0.27 -14.99 -18.89
N ASN A 197 0.72 -14.60 -18.08
CA ASN A 197 1.49 -15.55 -17.28
C ASN A 197 0.55 -16.49 -16.51
N ASP A 198 0.81 -17.80 -16.53
CA ASP A 198 -0.07 -18.81 -15.94
C ASP A 198 -0.35 -18.57 -14.44
N LEU A 199 0.60 -18.00 -13.70
CA LEU A 199 0.42 -17.64 -12.29
C LEU A 199 -0.63 -16.52 -12.07
N LEU A 200 -0.86 -15.71 -13.11
CA LEU A 200 -1.83 -14.62 -13.13
C LEU A 200 -3.21 -15.06 -13.62
N GLN A 201 -3.36 -16.27 -14.18
CA GLN A 201 -4.65 -16.82 -14.62
C GLN A 201 -5.43 -17.40 -13.43
N ASN A 202 -5.78 -16.52 -12.48
CA ASN A 202 -6.55 -16.84 -11.30
C ASN A 202 -7.57 -15.74 -11.00
N TYR A 203 -8.79 -16.10 -10.57
CA TYR A 203 -9.84 -15.15 -10.21
C TYR A 203 -9.38 -14.01 -9.28
N TRP A 204 -8.48 -14.29 -8.33
CA TRP A 204 -7.99 -13.26 -7.41
C TRP A 204 -7.19 -12.16 -8.13
N MET A 205 -6.51 -12.45 -9.23
CA MET A 205 -5.81 -11.46 -10.06
C MET A 205 -6.77 -10.42 -10.66
N VAL A 206 -8.03 -10.80 -10.90
CA VAL A 206 -9.06 -9.90 -11.44
C VAL A 206 -9.50 -8.87 -10.39
N ILE A 207 -9.65 -9.28 -9.14
CA ILE A 207 -10.28 -8.43 -8.11
C ILE A 207 -9.30 -7.78 -7.14
N HIS A 208 -8.16 -8.41 -6.86
CA HIS A 208 -7.19 -7.93 -5.88
C HIS A 208 -6.53 -6.60 -6.28
N PRO A 209 -5.95 -6.44 -7.50
CA PRO A 209 -5.24 -5.21 -7.85
C PRO A 209 -6.13 -3.96 -7.81
N PRO A 210 -7.37 -3.95 -8.36
CA PRO A 210 -8.25 -2.79 -8.22
C PRO A 210 -8.51 -2.37 -6.77
N ILE A 211 -8.68 -3.34 -5.85
CA ILE A 211 -8.86 -3.06 -4.42
C ILE A 211 -7.59 -2.50 -3.80
N LEU A 212 -6.43 -3.10 -4.07
CA LEU A 212 -5.14 -2.63 -3.54
C LEU A 212 -4.83 -1.21 -4.02
N PHE A 213 -5.01 -0.92 -5.31
CA PHE A 213 -4.77 0.40 -5.89
C PHE A 213 -5.77 1.45 -5.41
N SER A 214 -7.01 1.06 -5.05
CA SER A 214 -7.93 1.97 -4.36
C SER A 214 -7.40 2.39 -2.97
N GLY A 215 -6.73 1.46 -2.28
CA GLY A 215 -6.01 1.72 -1.03
C GLY A 215 -4.83 2.66 -1.25
N PHE A 216 -3.98 2.40 -2.25
CA PHE A 216 -2.84 3.26 -2.60
C PHE A 216 -3.29 4.69 -2.93
N ALA A 217 -4.34 4.82 -3.73
CA ALA A 217 -4.91 6.10 -4.10
C ALA A 217 -5.47 6.87 -2.90
N SER A 218 -6.13 6.17 -1.99
CA SER A 218 -6.76 6.77 -0.82
C SER A 218 -5.76 7.21 0.24
N MET A 219 -4.63 6.50 0.40
CA MET A 219 -3.57 6.86 1.34
C MET A 219 -2.84 8.17 0.97
N MET A 220 -2.96 8.63 -0.27
CA MET A 220 -2.50 9.96 -0.69
C MET A 220 -3.27 11.09 0.01
N VAL A 221 -4.54 10.88 0.33
CA VAL A 221 -5.42 11.90 0.90
C VAL A 221 -4.99 12.31 2.32
N PRO A 222 -4.81 11.40 3.31
CA PRO A 222 -4.33 11.79 4.62
C PRO A 222 -2.93 12.42 4.59
N PHE A 223 -2.06 12.00 3.67
CA PHE A 223 -0.81 12.71 3.40
C PHE A 223 -1.06 14.15 2.96
N ALA A 224 -1.89 14.37 1.94
CA ALA A 224 -2.19 15.71 1.44
C ALA A 224 -2.83 16.63 2.51
N PHE A 225 -3.68 16.08 3.38
CA PHE A 225 -4.20 16.81 4.54
C PHE A 225 -3.12 17.10 5.60
N ALA A 226 -2.22 16.16 5.89
CA ALA A 226 -1.11 16.38 6.82
C ALA A 226 -0.16 17.49 6.32
N ILE A 227 0.21 17.47 5.04
CA ILE A 227 1.01 18.53 4.41
C ILE A 227 0.25 19.85 4.43
N THR A 228 -1.05 19.84 4.14
CA THR A 228 -1.89 21.04 4.22
C THR A 228 -1.95 21.61 5.63
N ALA A 229 -2.06 20.77 6.66
CA ALA A 229 -2.07 21.18 8.04
C ALA A 229 -0.77 21.91 8.41
N LEU A 230 0.37 21.39 7.96
CA LEU A 230 1.69 21.98 8.15
C LEU A 230 1.88 23.27 7.34
N TRP A 231 1.43 23.29 6.08
CA TRP A 231 1.55 24.44 5.19
C TRP A 231 0.69 25.61 5.65
N LYS A 232 -0.58 25.34 6.03
CA LYS A 232 -1.55 26.35 6.45
C LYS A 232 -1.59 26.59 7.96
N LYS A 233 -0.70 25.93 8.71
CA LYS A 233 -0.64 25.99 10.18
C LYS A 233 -1.98 25.67 10.87
N ARG A 234 -2.74 24.73 10.30
CA ARG A 234 -4.04 24.27 10.80
C ARG A 234 -3.91 22.88 11.43
N TYR A 235 -3.21 22.81 12.57
CA TYR A 235 -2.71 21.55 13.13
C TYR A 235 -3.76 20.62 13.75
N THR A 236 -4.96 21.13 14.10
CA THR A 236 -6.00 20.33 14.78
C THR A 236 -7.15 19.93 13.86
N GLN A 237 -7.65 20.85 13.04
CA GLN A 237 -8.91 20.68 12.30
C GLN A 237 -8.80 19.71 11.10
N TRP A 238 -7.59 19.42 10.61
CA TRP A 238 -7.37 18.57 9.44
C TRP A 238 -7.74 17.10 9.66
N VAL A 239 -7.72 16.63 10.92
CA VAL A 239 -8.00 15.22 11.26
C VAL A 239 -9.43 14.84 10.90
N LEU A 240 -10.39 15.74 11.12
CA LEU A 240 -11.81 15.49 10.86
C LEU A 240 -12.10 15.11 9.39
N PRO A 241 -11.68 15.93 8.39
CA PRO A 241 -11.88 15.57 6.99
C PRO A 241 -10.93 14.48 6.49
N ALA A 242 -9.77 14.27 7.11
CA ALA A 242 -8.80 13.25 6.68
C ALA A 242 -9.14 11.84 7.19
N LEU A 243 -9.66 11.69 8.41
CA LEU A 243 -9.85 10.39 9.06
C LEU A 243 -10.71 9.38 8.27
N PRO A 244 -11.84 9.77 7.64
CA PRO A 244 -12.61 8.84 6.81
C PRO A 244 -11.79 8.26 5.65
N TRP A 245 -10.89 9.05 5.06
CA TRP A 245 -10.01 8.61 4.00
C TRP A 245 -8.91 7.68 4.50
N THR A 246 -8.32 7.99 5.67
CA THR A 246 -7.36 7.08 6.31
C THR A 246 -8.00 5.72 6.62
N LEU A 247 -9.22 5.72 7.15
CA LEU A 247 -9.98 4.50 7.43
C LEU A 247 -10.26 3.70 6.15
N PHE A 248 -10.75 4.37 5.09
CA PHE A 248 -11.02 3.72 3.81
C PHE A 248 -9.75 3.15 3.19
N GLY A 249 -8.66 3.93 3.14
CA GLY A 249 -7.39 3.50 2.58
C GLY A 249 -6.79 2.30 3.30
N VAL A 250 -6.80 2.31 4.64
CA VAL A 250 -6.32 1.19 5.46
C VAL A 250 -7.21 -0.05 5.33
N LEU A 251 -8.54 0.12 5.23
CA LEU A 251 -9.44 -1.00 4.98
C LEU A 251 -9.19 -1.62 3.60
N ALA A 252 -9.13 -0.81 2.55
CA ALA A 252 -8.88 -1.26 1.19
C ALA A 252 -7.52 -1.96 1.05
N LEU A 253 -6.47 -1.39 1.65
CA LEU A 253 -5.15 -2.04 1.75
C LEU A 253 -5.23 -3.39 2.48
N GLY A 254 -5.90 -3.46 3.62
CA GLY A 254 -6.03 -4.70 4.39
C GLY A 254 -6.77 -5.80 3.63
N VAL A 255 -7.88 -5.45 2.98
CA VAL A 255 -8.62 -6.38 2.11
C VAL A 255 -7.76 -6.81 0.93
N GLY A 256 -7.05 -5.87 0.29
CA GLY A 256 -6.08 -6.15 -0.76
C GLY A 256 -5.03 -7.17 -0.31
N ILE A 257 -4.36 -6.93 0.82
CA ILE A 257 -3.33 -7.83 1.37
C ILE A 257 -3.89 -9.23 1.65
N ILE A 258 -5.10 -9.34 2.23
CA ILE A 258 -5.75 -10.63 2.49
C ILE A 258 -6.01 -11.38 1.19
N MET A 259 -6.57 -10.69 0.18
CA MET A 259 -6.83 -11.29 -1.13
C MET A 259 -5.54 -11.72 -1.83
N GLY A 260 -4.49 -10.89 -1.77
CA GLY A 260 -3.18 -11.19 -2.36
C GLY A 260 -2.50 -12.38 -1.69
N GLY A 261 -2.50 -12.43 -0.36
CA GLY A 261 -1.95 -13.58 0.38
C GLY A 261 -2.70 -14.88 0.11
N TYR A 262 -4.03 -14.83 -0.01
CA TYR A 262 -4.81 -16.01 -0.37
C TYR A 262 -4.57 -16.44 -1.82
N TRP A 263 -4.42 -15.49 -2.75
CA TRP A 263 -4.02 -15.78 -4.12
C TRP A 263 -2.66 -16.48 -4.16
N ALA A 264 -1.64 -15.92 -3.52
CA ALA A 264 -0.30 -16.50 -3.46
C ALA A 264 -0.30 -17.91 -2.82
N TYR A 265 -1.13 -18.13 -1.79
CA TYR A 265 -1.33 -19.46 -1.21
C TYR A 265 -1.82 -20.48 -2.24
N LEU A 266 -2.80 -20.10 -3.08
CA LEU A 266 -3.37 -21.00 -4.09
C LEU A 266 -2.42 -21.27 -5.25
N THR A 267 -1.62 -20.29 -5.68
CA THR A 267 -0.78 -20.40 -6.88
C THR A 267 0.64 -20.87 -6.59
N LEU A 268 1.22 -20.49 -5.44
CA LEU A 268 2.62 -20.74 -5.11
C LEU A 268 2.82 -21.80 -4.03
N SER A 269 1.77 -22.16 -3.27
CA SER A 269 1.77 -23.25 -2.28
C SER A 269 2.96 -23.20 -1.30
N PHE A 270 3.20 -22.04 -0.69
CA PHE A 270 4.30 -21.78 0.26
C PHE A 270 4.28 -22.60 1.56
N GLY A 271 3.45 -23.64 1.69
CA GLY A 271 3.24 -24.37 2.93
C GLY A 271 2.51 -23.57 4.02
N GLY A 272 2.01 -22.37 3.69
CA GLY A 272 1.27 -21.47 4.59
C GLY A 272 0.72 -20.25 3.84
N TYR A 273 -0.13 -19.47 4.50
CA TYR A 273 -0.83 -18.33 3.87
C TYR A 273 0.02 -17.06 3.71
N TRP A 274 1.21 -17.01 4.32
CA TRP A 274 2.15 -15.87 4.25
C TRP A 274 3.59 -16.36 4.30
N ALA A 275 4.41 -15.95 3.33
CA ALA A 275 5.78 -16.46 3.17
C ALA A 275 6.86 -15.42 3.48
N TRP A 276 6.48 -14.21 3.91
CA TRP A 276 7.38 -13.07 4.08
C TRP A 276 8.15 -12.70 2.80
N ASP A 277 7.56 -12.95 1.62
CA ASP A 277 8.14 -12.52 0.35
C ASP A 277 8.30 -10.98 0.34
N PRO A 278 9.41 -10.44 -0.20
CA PRO A 278 9.67 -9.00 -0.19
C PRO A 278 8.54 -8.13 -0.76
N VAL A 279 7.81 -8.59 -1.78
CA VAL A 279 6.71 -7.83 -2.39
C VAL A 279 5.47 -7.87 -1.50
N GLU A 280 5.14 -9.02 -0.93
CA GLU A 280 4.08 -9.14 0.09
C GLU A 280 4.37 -8.20 1.28
N ASN A 281 5.60 -8.24 1.80
CA ASN A 281 6.06 -7.39 2.89
C ASN A 281 5.98 -5.90 2.53
N SER A 282 6.34 -5.55 1.30
CA SER A 282 6.30 -4.15 0.84
C SER A 282 4.91 -3.55 0.95
N SER A 283 3.85 -4.35 0.76
CA SER A 283 2.46 -3.91 0.92
C SER A 283 2.00 -3.88 2.37
N LEU A 284 2.52 -4.78 3.23
CA LEU A 284 2.18 -4.87 4.66
C LEU A 284 2.68 -3.67 5.46
N VAL A 285 3.91 -3.20 5.20
CA VAL A 285 4.53 -2.09 5.95
C VAL A 285 3.69 -0.80 5.91
N PRO A 286 3.27 -0.24 4.75
CA PRO A 286 2.43 0.96 4.72
C PRO A 286 1.07 0.74 5.39
N TRP A 287 0.52 -0.48 5.36
CA TRP A 287 -0.72 -0.80 6.06
C TRP A 287 -0.56 -0.73 7.58
N LEU A 288 0.50 -1.31 8.14
CA LEU A 288 0.81 -1.24 9.58
C LEU A 288 0.99 0.22 10.05
N VAL A 289 1.74 1.02 9.27
CA VAL A 289 1.92 2.45 9.56
C VAL A 289 0.59 3.21 9.43
N GLY A 290 -0.24 2.86 8.44
CA GLY A 290 -1.59 3.41 8.26
C GLY A 290 -2.52 3.10 9.43
N ILE A 291 -2.51 1.88 9.97
CA ILE A 291 -3.25 1.52 11.19
C ILE A 291 -2.78 2.38 12.37
N GLY A 292 -1.47 2.58 12.53
CA GLY A 292 -0.91 3.49 13.53
C GLY A 292 -1.40 4.94 13.34
N ALA A 293 -1.44 5.41 12.08
CA ALA A 293 -1.96 6.73 11.73
C ALA A 293 -3.44 6.88 12.13
N VAL A 294 -4.29 5.90 11.84
CA VAL A 294 -5.72 5.91 12.26
C VAL A 294 -5.83 6.08 13.78
N HIS A 295 -5.10 5.27 14.55
CA HIS A 295 -5.18 5.28 16.00
C HIS A 295 -4.68 6.60 16.61
N THR A 296 -3.56 7.13 16.12
CA THR A 296 -3.03 8.44 16.55
C THR A 296 -3.96 9.59 16.16
N MET A 297 -4.58 9.54 14.97
CA MET A 297 -5.61 10.51 14.57
C MET A 297 -6.85 10.45 15.47
N ILE A 298 -7.28 9.26 15.90
CA ILE A 298 -8.39 9.11 16.85
C ILE A 298 -8.04 9.76 18.19
N ILE A 299 -6.83 9.52 18.72
CA ILE A 299 -6.34 10.17 19.94
C ILE A 299 -6.36 11.69 19.77
N GLN A 300 -5.78 12.20 18.68
CA GLN A 300 -5.76 13.63 18.40
C GLN A 300 -7.15 14.25 18.32
N LYS A 301 -8.10 13.57 17.66
CA LYS A 301 -9.49 14.01 17.57
C LYS A 301 -10.18 14.05 18.93
N ARG A 302 -9.83 13.14 19.85
CA ARG A 302 -10.50 12.98 21.15
C ARG A 302 -9.94 13.87 22.24
N SER A 303 -8.61 13.97 22.35
CA SER A 303 -7.95 14.64 23.47
C SER A 303 -6.89 15.66 23.05
N GLY A 304 -6.73 15.92 21.76
CA GLY A 304 -5.71 16.84 21.25
C GLY A 304 -4.26 16.32 21.34
N HIS A 305 -4.05 15.13 21.91
CA HIS A 305 -2.74 14.48 22.02
C HIS A 305 -2.28 13.87 20.69
N SER A 306 -1.05 13.39 20.62
CA SER A 306 -0.49 12.66 19.46
C SER A 306 -0.44 13.45 18.14
N GLN A 307 -0.54 14.78 18.16
CA GLN A 307 -0.52 15.60 16.92
C GLN A 307 0.72 15.35 16.06
N LYS A 308 1.89 15.29 16.69
CA LYS A 308 3.17 14.97 16.05
C LYS A 308 3.13 13.60 15.38
N ALA A 309 2.63 12.60 16.09
CA ALA A 309 2.55 11.23 15.60
C ALA A 309 1.56 11.09 14.45
N SER A 310 0.35 11.68 14.54
CA SER A 310 -0.64 11.64 13.46
C SER A 310 -0.09 12.21 12.15
N LEU A 311 0.56 13.39 12.22
CA LEU A 311 1.18 14.02 11.05
C LEU A 311 2.32 13.15 10.49
N PHE A 312 3.24 12.72 11.34
CA PHE A 312 4.38 11.90 10.95
C PHE A 312 3.94 10.59 10.29
N LEU A 313 2.98 9.87 10.89
CA LEU A 313 2.52 8.58 10.41
C LEU A 313 1.72 8.69 9.12
N CYS A 314 0.90 9.74 8.93
CA CYS A 314 0.24 9.98 7.64
C CYS A 314 1.25 10.26 6.52
N ILE A 315 2.31 11.01 6.82
CA ILE A 315 3.40 11.28 5.87
C ILE A 315 4.18 10.00 5.54
N MET A 316 4.59 9.28 6.58
CA MET A 316 5.33 8.03 6.46
C MET A 316 4.54 6.97 5.69
N ALA A 317 3.25 6.78 5.99
CA ALA A 317 2.44 5.75 5.35
C ALA A 317 2.37 5.94 3.82
N TYR A 318 2.17 7.17 3.34
CA TYR A 318 2.13 7.43 1.90
C TYR A 318 3.50 7.29 1.23
N ILE A 319 4.58 7.74 1.88
CA ILE A 319 5.94 7.51 1.38
C ILE A 319 6.22 6.02 1.26
N LEU A 320 5.76 5.22 2.22
CA LEU A 320 5.90 3.76 2.19
C LEU A 320 5.06 3.09 1.10
N VAL A 321 3.91 3.65 0.71
CA VAL A 321 3.17 3.20 -0.50
C VAL A 321 4.01 3.42 -1.76
N ILE A 322 4.65 4.59 -1.89
CA ILE A 322 5.54 4.87 -3.03
C ILE A 322 6.79 3.97 -2.97
N TYR A 323 7.35 3.76 -1.78
CA TYR A 323 8.47 2.85 -1.58
C TYR A 323 8.13 1.39 -1.93
N SER A 324 6.94 0.92 -1.57
CA SER A 324 6.43 -0.39 -2.02
C SER A 324 6.38 -0.49 -3.55
N THR A 325 5.95 0.58 -4.22
CA THR A 325 5.98 0.65 -5.68
C THR A 325 7.41 0.60 -6.21
N PHE A 326 8.35 1.33 -5.61
CA PHE A 326 9.77 1.25 -5.98
C PHE A 326 10.33 -0.17 -5.82
N LEU A 327 10.08 -0.83 -4.69
CA LEU A 327 10.52 -2.20 -4.46
C LEU A 327 9.97 -3.18 -5.51
N THR A 328 8.71 -3.02 -5.89
CA THR A 328 8.01 -3.97 -6.78
C THR A 328 8.22 -3.69 -8.27
N ARG A 329 8.50 -2.43 -8.66
CA ARG A 329 8.47 -1.99 -10.07
C ARG A 329 9.80 -1.49 -10.63
N SER A 330 10.80 -1.22 -9.78
CA SER A 330 12.11 -0.73 -10.23
C SER A 330 13.07 -1.82 -10.72
N GLY A 331 12.69 -3.10 -10.61
CA GLY A 331 13.58 -4.23 -10.85
C GLY A 331 14.62 -4.50 -9.76
N ILE A 332 14.68 -3.68 -8.70
CA ILE A 332 15.67 -3.83 -7.62
C ILE A 332 15.55 -5.17 -6.85
N LEU A 333 14.37 -5.78 -6.86
CA LEU A 333 14.08 -7.07 -6.24
C LEU A 333 14.02 -8.25 -7.23
N GLY A 334 14.36 -8.04 -8.51
CA GLY A 334 14.16 -9.02 -9.59
C GLY A 334 14.79 -10.40 -9.32
N ASP A 335 15.94 -10.45 -8.64
CA ASP A 335 16.63 -11.72 -8.35
C ASP A 335 16.19 -12.38 -7.02
N ILE A 336 15.32 -11.71 -6.24
CA ILE A 336 15.08 -12.05 -4.82
C ILE A 336 13.58 -12.29 -4.55
N SER A 337 12.68 -11.73 -5.37
CA SER A 337 11.24 -11.96 -5.25
C SER A 337 10.63 -12.42 -6.56
N VAL A 338 9.80 -13.46 -6.47
CA VAL A 338 9.03 -14.01 -7.58
C VAL A 338 7.87 -13.10 -8.02
N HIS A 339 7.49 -12.14 -7.18
CA HIS A 339 6.42 -11.18 -7.47
C HIS A 339 6.95 -9.83 -8.01
N SER A 340 8.26 -9.67 -8.11
CA SER A 340 8.85 -8.42 -8.64
C SER A 340 8.60 -8.31 -10.14
N PHE A 341 8.32 -7.10 -10.60
CA PHE A 341 8.27 -6.81 -12.03
C PHE A 341 9.68 -6.64 -12.60
N VAL A 342 9.81 -6.88 -13.90
CA VAL A 342 11.04 -6.63 -14.68
C VAL A 342 11.37 -5.14 -14.70
N ASP A 343 12.66 -4.77 -14.69
CA ASP A 343 13.05 -3.36 -14.82
C ASP A 343 12.67 -2.83 -16.21
N LEU A 344 11.95 -1.72 -16.23
CA LEU A 344 11.61 -1.01 -17.46
C LEU A 344 12.28 0.37 -17.56
N GLY A 345 13.29 0.65 -16.72
CA GLY A 345 14.02 1.93 -16.69
C GLY A 345 13.36 2.99 -15.79
N LEU A 346 12.43 2.60 -14.91
CA LEU A 346 11.70 3.51 -14.02
C LEU A 346 12.42 3.78 -12.70
N TYR A 347 13.54 3.09 -12.42
CA TYR A 347 14.27 3.17 -11.15
C TYR A 347 14.52 4.62 -10.69
N ASN A 348 15.14 5.44 -11.54
CA ASN A 348 15.51 6.81 -11.19
C ASN A 348 14.27 7.70 -10.99
N GLN A 349 13.22 7.48 -11.79
CA GLN A 349 11.99 8.27 -11.70
C GLN A 349 11.22 7.98 -10.40
N LEU A 350 11.12 6.69 -10.02
CA LEU A 350 10.53 6.27 -8.75
C LEU A 350 11.35 6.78 -7.56
N LEU A 351 12.68 6.76 -7.65
CA LEU A 351 13.55 7.31 -6.62
C LEU A 351 13.36 8.83 -6.45
N ILE A 352 13.34 9.58 -7.55
CA ILE A 352 13.07 11.03 -7.53
C ILE A 352 11.70 11.32 -6.92
N TRP A 353 10.68 10.51 -7.23
CA TRP A 353 9.35 10.67 -6.65
C TRP A 353 9.38 10.48 -5.13
N ILE A 354 9.99 9.39 -4.64
CA ILE A 354 10.13 9.13 -3.19
C ILE A 354 10.89 10.26 -2.51
N LEU A 355 12.02 10.68 -3.06
CA LEU A 355 12.84 11.74 -2.47
C LEU A 355 12.10 13.07 -2.44
N THR A 356 11.40 13.44 -3.51
CA THR A 356 10.64 14.70 -3.57
C THR A 356 9.52 14.72 -2.53
N ILE A 357 8.70 13.66 -2.47
CA ILE A 357 7.61 13.56 -1.49
C ILE A 357 8.14 13.47 -0.06
N GLY A 358 9.26 12.75 0.14
CA GLY A 358 9.92 12.61 1.43
C GLY A 358 10.50 13.92 1.95
N ILE A 359 11.23 14.66 1.10
CA ILE A 359 11.83 15.96 1.44
C ILE A 359 10.73 16.99 1.72
N ILE A 360 9.70 17.08 0.88
CA ILE A 360 8.58 18.00 1.13
C ILE A 360 7.85 17.61 2.41
N GLY A 361 7.56 16.32 2.59
CA GLY A 361 6.79 15.84 3.73
C GLY A 361 7.53 15.99 5.06
N PHE A 362 8.65 15.30 5.22
CA PHE A 362 9.41 15.33 6.46
C PHE A 362 10.16 16.65 6.65
N GLY A 363 10.63 17.30 5.58
CA GLY A 363 11.26 18.61 5.68
C GLY A 363 10.29 19.66 6.25
N LEU A 364 9.05 19.70 5.75
CA LEU A 364 8.03 20.61 6.29
C LEU A 364 7.61 20.23 7.71
N PHE A 365 7.50 18.93 8.02
CA PHE A 365 7.21 18.46 9.38
C PHE A 365 8.29 18.92 10.37
N ILE A 366 9.57 18.69 10.05
CA ILE A 366 10.71 19.09 10.88
C ILE A 366 10.75 20.61 11.05
N TYR A 367 10.53 21.36 9.96
CA TYR A 367 10.50 22.83 9.99
C TYR A 367 9.42 23.38 10.93
N ARG A 368 8.25 22.72 11.02
CA ARG A 368 7.10 23.18 11.82
C ARG A 368 6.96 22.49 13.18
N ILE A 369 7.81 21.52 13.51
CA ILE A 369 7.60 20.66 14.70
C ILE A 369 7.50 21.45 16.02
N LYS A 370 8.19 22.60 16.10
CA LYS A 370 8.18 23.49 17.27
C LYS A 370 6.90 24.34 17.38
N GLU A 371 6.14 24.48 16.29
CA GLU A 371 4.87 25.22 16.26
C GLU A 371 3.66 24.33 16.61
N LEU A 372 3.86 23.01 16.70
CA LEU A 372 2.79 22.06 16.93
C LEU A 372 2.27 22.17 18.37
N PRO A 373 0.94 22.27 18.59
CA PRO A 373 0.37 22.32 19.92
C PRO A 373 0.81 21.13 20.78
N VAL A 374 1.20 21.43 22.02
CA VAL A 374 1.56 20.45 23.04
C VAL A 374 0.49 20.49 24.12
N PRO A 375 -0.16 19.36 24.45
CA PRO A 375 -1.08 19.28 25.58
C PRO A 375 -0.40 19.67 26.90
N GLU A 376 -1.15 20.27 27.84
CA GLU A 376 -0.61 20.73 29.13
C GLU A 376 -0.18 19.59 30.04
N ASN A 377 -0.86 18.44 29.96
CA ASN A 377 -0.61 17.26 30.78
C ASN A 377 -0.37 16.06 29.87
N GLU A 378 0.50 15.14 30.31
CA GLU A 378 0.66 13.85 29.66
C GLU A 378 -0.49 12.90 30.05
N PRO A 379 -0.87 11.95 29.17
CA PRO A 379 -1.91 10.99 29.47
C PRO A 379 -1.43 10.01 30.55
N GLU A 380 -2.32 9.64 31.46
CA GLU A 380 -2.03 8.63 32.48
C GLU A 380 -1.64 7.28 31.83
N MET A 381 -0.72 6.53 32.45
CA MET A 381 -0.26 5.23 31.91
C MET A 381 -1.39 4.20 31.76
N LEU A 382 -2.45 4.31 32.57
CA LEU A 382 -3.64 3.46 32.51
C LEU A 382 -4.82 4.16 31.83
N SER A 383 -4.55 4.96 30.80
CA SER A 383 -5.57 5.61 29.97
C SER A 383 -5.74 4.90 28.63
N ARG A 384 -6.94 5.05 28.04
CA ARG A 384 -7.18 4.61 26.66
C ARG A 384 -6.27 5.35 25.67
N GLU A 385 -5.92 6.61 25.93
CA GLU A 385 -4.96 7.36 25.11
C GLU A 385 -3.59 6.69 25.08
N PHE A 386 -3.01 6.44 26.25
CA PHE A 386 -1.68 5.86 26.36
C PHE A 386 -1.62 4.45 25.77
N LEU A 387 -2.58 3.59 26.10
CA LEU A 387 -2.62 2.20 25.59
C LEU A 387 -2.79 2.16 24.07
N THR A 388 -3.62 3.03 23.51
CA THR A 388 -3.81 3.13 22.05
C THR A 388 -2.55 3.65 21.37
N PHE A 389 -1.86 4.62 21.98
CA PHE A 389 -0.59 5.15 21.48
C PHE A 389 0.52 4.09 21.54
N ALA A 390 0.64 3.36 22.65
CA ALA A 390 1.60 2.28 22.82
C ALA A 390 1.39 1.18 21.79
N GLY A 391 0.14 0.78 21.53
CA GLY A 391 -0.19 -0.16 20.46
C GLY A 391 0.24 0.33 19.08
N ALA A 392 0.01 1.61 18.77
CA ALA A 392 0.48 2.22 17.53
C ALA A 392 2.02 2.21 17.43
N MET A 393 2.75 2.48 18.50
CA MET A 393 4.22 2.44 18.50
C MET A 393 4.77 1.01 18.33
N ILE A 394 4.13 -0.01 18.90
CA ILE A 394 4.53 -1.39 18.68
C ILE A 394 4.25 -1.83 17.23
N LEU A 395 3.14 -1.39 16.63
CA LEU A 395 2.90 -1.59 15.20
C LEU A 395 4.00 -0.95 14.34
N MET A 396 4.50 0.23 14.73
CA MET A 396 5.65 0.85 14.08
C MET A 396 6.93 0.04 14.25
N ALA A 397 7.15 -0.58 15.41
CA ALA A 397 8.28 -1.48 15.62
C ALA A 397 8.20 -2.73 14.73
N VAL A 398 7.01 -3.33 14.58
CA VAL A 398 6.78 -4.43 13.63
C VAL A 398 7.06 -3.97 12.20
N ALA A 399 6.50 -2.83 11.79
CA ALA A 399 6.73 -2.26 10.47
C ALA A 399 8.22 -2.00 10.21
N ALA A 400 8.97 -1.52 11.20
CA ALA A 400 10.41 -1.30 11.10
C ALA A 400 11.20 -2.60 10.93
N VAL A 401 10.87 -3.66 11.68
CA VAL A 401 11.49 -4.99 11.51
C VAL A 401 11.26 -5.51 10.09
N VAL A 402 10.02 -5.45 9.61
CA VAL A 402 9.66 -5.95 8.28
C VAL A 402 10.33 -5.12 7.18
N LEU A 403 10.34 -3.79 7.32
CA LEU A 403 11.01 -2.87 6.41
C LEU A 403 12.51 -3.16 6.35
N LEU A 404 13.19 -3.25 7.49
CA LEU A 404 14.62 -3.53 7.56
C LEU A 404 14.94 -4.89 6.93
N GLY A 405 14.16 -5.93 7.22
CA GLY A 405 14.35 -7.25 6.61
C GLY A 405 14.17 -7.21 5.09
N THR A 406 13.14 -6.51 4.61
CA THR A 406 12.82 -6.40 3.19
C THR A 406 13.86 -5.58 2.43
N SER A 407 14.40 -4.52 3.06
CA SER A 407 15.41 -3.64 2.48
C SER A 407 16.85 -4.13 2.68
N ALA A 408 17.09 -5.13 3.55
CA ALA A 408 18.43 -5.61 3.85
C ALA A 408 19.21 -6.09 2.62
N PRO A 409 18.62 -6.79 1.64
CA PRO A 409 19.35 -7.15 0.43
C PRO A 409 19.77 -5.94 -0.39
N ILE A 410 18.93 -4.90 -0.47
CA ILE A 410 19.24 -3.67 -1.20
C ILE A 410 20.43 -2.95 -0.57
N ILE A 411 20.43 -2.82 0.76
CA ILE A 411 21.55 -2.24 1.51
C ILE A 411 22.79 -3.12 1.37
N GLY A 412 22.60 -4.45 1.38
CA GLY A 412 23.65 -5.43 1.20
C GLY A 412 24.38 -5.33 -0.14
N ARG A 413 23.71 -4.88 -1.21
CA ARG A 413 24.33 -4.65 -2.53
C ARG A 413 25.44 -3.60 -2.49
N ILE A 414 25.48 -2.73 -1.47
CA ILE A 414 26.57 -1.77 -1.25
C ILE A 414 27.86 -2.49 -0.81
N PHE A 415 27.74 -3.67 -0.19
CA PHE A 415 28.85 -4.38 0.44
C PHE A 415 29.20 -5.72 -0.25
N ARG A 416 28.29 -6.30 -1.03
CA ARG A 416 28.47 -7.60 -1.72
C ARG A 416 27.57 -7.70 -2.95
N ASP A 417 28.00 -8.46 -3.96
CA ASP A 417 27.34 -8.48 -5.27
C ASP A 417 25.97 -9.19 -5.27
N ASN A 418 25.81 -10.28 -4.50
CA ASN A 418 24.58 -11.09 -4.46
C ASN A 418 24.07 -11.35 -3.03
N PRO A 419 23.40 -10.37 -2.41
CA PRO A 419 22.83 -10.56 -1.08
C PRO A 419 21.60 -11.46 -1.14
N SER A 420 21.60 -12.50 -0.29
CA SER A 420 20.45 -13.39 -0.12
C SER A 420 19.25 -12.66 0.48
N SER A 421 18.04 -13.17 0.23
CA SER A 421 16.83 -12.78 0.97
C SER A 421 17.01 -13.05 2.48
N VAL A 422 16.25 -12.31 3.28
CA VAL A 422 16.18 -12.54 4.72
C VAL A 422 15.28 -13.75 4.99
N PRO A 423 15.70 -14.74 5.81
CA PRO A 423 14.94 -15.96 6.02
C PRO A 423 13.66 -15.75 6.84
N LEU A 424 12.64 -16.58 6.62
CA LEU A 424 11.36 -16.60 7.35
C LEU A 424 11.54 -16.54 8.88
N ALA A 425 12.53 -17.28 9.40
CA ALA A 425 12.82 -17.35 10.83
C ALA A 425 13.19 -15.99 11.45
N PHE A 426 13.81 -15.09 10.69
CA PHE A 426 14.10 -13.72 11.15
C PHE A 426 12.79 -12.99 11.44
N TYR A 427 11.87 -12.95 10.48
CA TYR A 427 10.61 -12.23 10.63
C TYR A 427 9.78 -12.80 11.77
N ASN A 428 9.63 -14.12 11.85
CA ASN A 428 8.88 -14.75 12.93
C ASN A 428 9.51 -14.47 14.30
N ARG A 429 10.85 -14.56 14.43
CA ARG A 429 11.54 -14.33 15.70
C ARG A 429 11.35 -12.91 16.23
N TRP A 430 11.39 -11.91 15.35
CA TRP A 430 11.34 -10.51 15.76
C TRP A 430 9.93 -9.94 15.81
N THR A 431 9.02 -10.37 14.92
CA THR A 431 7.66 -9.84 14.88
C THR A 431 6.71 -10.54 15.85
N LEU A 432 6.88 -11.84 16.12
CA LEU A 432 5.94 -12.61 16.95
C LEU A 432 5.80 -12.05 18.39
N PRO A 433 6.88 -11.74 19.13
CA PRO A 433 6.76 -11.12 20.46
C PRO A 433 6.01 -9.78 20.41
N LEU A 434 6.26 -8.97 19.39
CA LEU A 434 5.62 -7.67 19.20
C LEU A 434 4.13 -7.84 18.86
N MET A 435 3.78 -8.79 18.01
CA MET A 435 2.39 -9.06 17.63
C MET A 435 1.57 -9.60 18.80
N ILE A 436 2.16 -10.39 19.71
CA ILE A 436 1.51 -10.80 20.96
C ILE A 436 1.11 -9.56 21.77
N LEU A 437 2.03 -8.60 21.91
CA LEU A 437 1.75 -7.34 22.61
C LEU A 437 0.65 -6.53 21.90
N VAL A 438 0.68 -6.44 20.56
CA VAL A 438 -0.37 -5.75 19.78
C VAL A 438 -1.74 -6.38 20.03
N VAL A 439 -1.85 -7.71 19.92
CA VAL A 439 -3.12 -8.42 20.12
C VAL A 439 -3.62 -8.25 21.55
N PHE A 440 -2.71 -8.37 22.53
CA PHE A 440 -3.05 -8.14 23.94
C PHE A 440 -3.53 -6.70 24.17
N LEU A 441 -2.83 -5.70 23.63
CA LEU A 441 -3.19 -4.29 23.74
C LEU A 441 -4.50 -3.97 23.01
N ALA A 442 -4.80 -4.65 21.89
CA ALA A 442 -6.07 -4.51 21.19
C ALA A 442 -7.26 -4.96 22.06
N GLY A 443 -7.07 -6.03 22.86
CA GLY A 443 -8.05 -6.46 23.86
C GLY A 443 -8.17 -5.49 25.03
N ILE A 444 -7.04 -5.09 25.63
CA ILE A 444 -7.05 -4.25 26.83
C ILE A 444 -7.56 -2.85 26.53
N GLY A 445 -7.17 -2.25 25.40
CA GLY A 445 -7.51 -0.87 25.04
C GLY A 445 -9.01 -0.62 24.87
N GLN A 446 -9.81 -1.66 24.61
CA GLN A 446 -11.28 -1.54 24.54
C GLN A 446 -11.95 -1.60 25.90
N LEU A 447 -11.33 -2.29 26.88
CA LEU A 447 -11.86 -2.41 28.23
C LEU A 447 -11.68 -1.12 29.04
N PHE A 448 -10.69 -0.30 28.67
CA PHE A 448 -10.39 0.97 29.31
C PHE A 448 -11.25 2.10 28.74
N TRP A 449 -11.77 2.96 29.60
CA TRP A 449 -12.48 4.18 29.20
C TRP A 449 -11.52 5.37 29.15
N TRP A 450 -11.81 6.35 28.29
CA TRP A 450 -11.09 7.63 28.25
C TRP A 450 -11.16 8.33 29.64
N ASN A 451 -10.01 8.58 30.26
CA ASN A 451 -9.78 9.38 31.47
C ASN A 451 -10.59 9.03 32.75
N ARG A 452 -11.01 7.77 32.98
CA ARG A 452 -11.97 7.45 34.08
C ARG A 452 -11.86 6.06 34.74
N MET A 453 -10.70 5.43 34.87
CA MET A 453 -10.64 4.12 35.55
C MET A 453 -9.66 4.05 36.71
N THR A 454 -10.18 3.73 37.90
CA THR A 454 -9.40 3.32 39.07
C THR A 454 -8.96 1.86 38.93
N ILE A 455 -7.90 1.47 39.65
CA ILE A 455 -7.37 0.08 39.67
C ILE A 455 -8.47 -0.94 40.01
N ALA A 456 -9.36 -0.61 40.96
CA ALA A 456 -10.47 -1.48 41.33
C ALA A 456 -11.44 -1.75 40.15
N ASN A 457 -11.73 -0.72 39.36
CA ASN A 457 -12.59 -0.84 38.18
C ASN A 457 -11.92 -1.66 37.07
N VAL A 458 -10.60 -1.48 36.88
CA VAL A 458 -9.80 -2.27 35.95
C VAL A 458 -9.88 -3.76 36.32
N ASN A 459 -9.59 -4.12 37.58
CA ASN A 459 -9.63 -5.50 38.03
C ASN A 459 -11.00 -6.15 37.78
N LYS A 460 -12.09 -5.45 38.09
CA LYS A 460 -13.45 -5.95 37.88
C LYS A 460 -13.77 -6.23 36.41
N VAL A 461 -13.28 -5.39 35.50
CA VAL A 461 -13.52 -5.54 34.05
C VAL A 461 -12.60 -6.60 33.43
N MET A 462 -11.37 -6.76 33.94
CA MET A 462 -10.36 -7.67 33.41
C MET A 462 -10.56 -9.13 33.80
N ILE A 463 -11.11 -9.43 34.98
CA ILE A 463 -11.23 -10.80 35.51
C ILE A 463 -11.94 -11.74 34.51
N LYS A 464 -13.09 -11.33 33.96
CA LYS A 464 -13.89 -12.18 33.06
C LYS A 464 -13.12 -12.54 31.77
N PRO A 465 -12.60 -11.57 30.99
CA PRO A 465 -11.75 -11.88 29.84
C PRO A 465 -10.57 -12.79 30.20
N VAL A 466 -9.83 -12.49 31.26
CA VAL A 466 -8.63 -13.26 31.64
C VAL A 466 -8.99 -14.72 31.95
N VAL A 467 -10.03 -14.96 32.75
CA VAL A 467 -10.46 -16.31 33.12
C VAL A 467 -10.95 -17.09 31.90
N LEU A 468 -11.78 -16.48 31.05
CA LEU A 468 -12.29 -17.13 29.84
C LEU A 468 -11.16 -17.44 28.84
N SER A 469 -10.18 -16.54 28.70
CA SER A 469 -9.01 -16.77 27.87
C SER A 469 -8.14 -17.88 28.39
N PHE A 470 -7.93 -17.96 29.70
CA PHE A 470 -7.16 -19.03 30.33
C PHE A 470 -7.83 -20.39 30.09
N ILE A 471 -9.14 -20.49 30.36
CA ILE A 471 -9.91 -21.72 30.14
C ILE A 471 -9.86 -22.13 28.65
N SER A 472 -10.05 -21.18 27.74
CA SER A 472 -10.06 -21.47 26.30
C SER A 472 -8.68 -21.88 25.79
N THR A 473 -7.62 -21.24 26.29
CA THR A 473 -6.24 -21.63 25.98
C THR A 473 -5.91 -23.02 26.51
N LEU A 474 -6.36 -23.34 27.73
CA LEU A 474 -6.20 -24.67 28.32
C LEU A 474 -6.99 -25.74 27.52
N ALA A 475 -8.20 -25.40 27.06
CA ALA A 475 -8.97 -26.28 26.19
C ALA A 475 -8.25 -26.55 24.87
N VAL A 476 -7.62 -25.55 24.24
CA VAL A 476 -6.80 -25.75 23.04
C VAL A 476 -5.61 -26.66 23.34
N LEU A 477 -4.94 -26.49 24.49
CA LEU A 477 -3.83 -27.34 24.88
C LEU A 477 -4.21 -28.81 25.11
N ILE A 478 -5.40 -29.06 25.64
CA ILE A 478 -5.88 -30.42 26.00
C ILE A 478 -6.55 -31.11 24.81
N PHE A 479 -7.38 -30.40 24.05
CA PHE A 479 -8.27 -30.98 23.05
C PHE A 479 -7.78 -30.83 21.60
N SER A 480 -6.59 -30.29 21.38
CA SER A 480 -6.01 -30.13 20.03
C SER A 480 -4.56 -30.62 19.98
N PRO A 481 -4.03 -30.96 18.79
CA PRO A 481 -2.63 -31.37 18.63
C PRO A 481 -1.65 -30.19 18.76
N PHE A 482 -2.06 -29.08 19.38
CA PHE A 482 -1.25 -27.87 19.51
C PHE A 482 0.03 -28.13 20.29
N SER A 483 -0.04 -28.86 21.42
CA SER A 483 1.13 -29.18 22.25
C SER A 483 2.17 -30.00 21.48
N GLU A 484 1.71 -31.00 20.73
CA GLU A 484 2.56 -31.85 19.87
C GLU A 484 3.21 -31.02 18.74
N ARG A 485 2.43 -30.19 18.04
CA ARG A 485 2.94 -29.36 16.94
C ARG A 485 3.88 -28.26 17.42
N ALA A 486 3.56 -27.60 18.53
CA ALA A 486 4.40 -26.57 19.14
C ALA A 486 5.74 -27.16 19.61
N ALA A 487 5.73 -28.39 20.16
CA ALA A 487 6.94 -29.10 20.54
C ALA A 487 7.79 -29.50 19.31
N MET A 488 7.17 -30.01 18.24
CA MET A 488 7.87 -30.34 16.99
C MET A 488 8.56 -29.12 16.36
N MET A 489 7.86 -27.98 16.29
CA MET A 489 8.43 -26.72 15.76
C MET A 489 9.57 -26.18 16.63
N SER A 490 9.51 -26.42 17.93
CA SER A 490 10.52 -26.04 18.91
C SER A 490 11.81 -26.89 18.76
N THR A 491 11.68 -28.20 18.49
CA THR A 491 12.83 -29.09 18.28
C THR A 491 13.58 -28.87 16.96
N ALA A 492 12.90 -28.43 15.89
CA ALA A 492 13.54 -28.15 14.59
C ALA A 492 14.52 -26.95 14.63
N ALA A 493 14.37 -26.06 15.61
CA ALA A 493 15.22 -24.88 15.79
C ALA A 493 16.56 -25.16 16.50
N VAL A 494 16.74 -26.36 17.06
CA VAL A 494 17.82 -26.66 18.02
C VAL A 494 19.06 -27.34 17.40
N ASN A 495 19.10 -27.59 16.09
CA ASN A 495 20.19 -28.39 15.48
C ASN A 495 21.57 -27.71 15.35
N THR A 496 21.83 -26.60 16.05
CA THR A 496 23.19 -26.02 16.15
C THR A 496 23.42 -25.38 17.53
N ALA A 497 23.95 -26.15 18.49
CA ALA A 497 25.02 -25.72 19.40
C ALA A 497 25.30 -26.79 20.46
N ASN A 498 26.60 -27.07 20.63
CA ASN A 498 27.19 -28.19 21.33
C ASN A 498 27.08 -28.16 22.87
N SER A 499 27.34 -29.37 23.39
CA SER A 499 28.09 -29.71 24.61
C SER A 499 27.53 -29.28 25.96
N LEU A 500 27.06 -30.30 26.68
CA LEU A 500 27.09 -30.44 28.12
C LEU A 500 28.46 -29.97 28.67
N ASN A 501 28.54 -28.81 29.29
CA ASN A 501 29.39 -28.56 30.46
C ASN A 501 29.13 -27.17 31.06
N GLN A 502 28.92 -27.18 32.38
CA GLN A 502 28.65 -26.08 33.33
C GLN A 502 27.20 -25.57 33.34
N ALA A 503 26.47 -25.98 34.38
CA ALA A 503 25.07 -25.65 34.60
C ALA A 503 24.94 -24.50 35.61
N SER A 504 24.94 -23.26 35.12
CA SER A 504 24.36 -22.14 35.88
C SER A 504 22.85 -22.07 35.65
N LEU A 505 22.10 -21.45 36.57
CA LEU A 505 20.66 -21.17 36.38
C LEU A 505 20.40 -20.36 35.09
N LEU A 506 21.34 -19.50 34.70
CA LEU A 506 21.24 -18.71 33.48
C LEU A 506 21.42 -19.59 32.23
N ASP A 507 22.30 -20.60 32.29
CA ASP A 507 22.47 -21.57 31.21
C ASP A 507 21.24 -22.48 31.07
N GLY A 508 20.64 -22.87 32.20
CA GLY A 508 19.37 -23.60 32.22
C GLY A 508 18.22 -22.78 31.62
N PHE A 509 18.12 -21.50 31.98
CA PHE A 509 17.12 -20.59 31.40
C PHE A 509 17.35 -20.35 29.91
N SER A 510 18.61 -20.14 29.51
CA SER A 510 19.01 -19.98 28.11
C SER A 510 18.68 -21.22 27.29
N SER A 511 19.01 -22.42 27.81
CA SER A 511 18.69 -23.70 27.18
C SER A 511 17.18 -23.91 27.04
N PHE A 512 16.40 -23.61 28.10
CA PHE A 512 14.95 -23.68 28.05
C PHE A 512 14.38 -22.75 26.98
N TRP A 513 14.84 -21.49 26.94
CA TRP A 513 14.34 -20.50 25.98
C TRP A 513 14.73 -20.88 24.55
N ASN A 514 15.99 -21.25 24.31
CA ASN A 514 16.45 -21.69 22.99
C ASN A 514 15.67 -22.89 22.47
N THR A 515 15.27 -23.79 23.37
CA THR A 515 14.50 -24.99 23.00
C THR A 515 13.01 -24.67 22.81
N ASN A 516 12.38 -23.92 23.73
CA ASN A 516 10.92 -23.84 23.84
C ASN A 516 10.31 -22.47 23.46
N ALA A 517 11.14 -21.49 23.08
CA ALA A 517 10.70 -20.11 22.81
C ALA A 517 9.46 -20.02 21.92
N LEU A 518 9.51 -20.70 20.78
CA LEU A 518 8.45 -20.61 19.78
C LEU A 518 7.14 -21.16 20.31
N GLY A 519 7.17 -22.33 20.97
CA GLY A 519 5.99 -22.92 21.61
C GLY A 519 5.38 -22.00 22.68
N VAL A 520 6.22 -21.40 23.53
CA VAL A 520 5.77 -20.44 24.55
C VAL A 520 5.15 -19.18 23.91
N LEU A 521 5.77 -18.63 22.87
CA LEU A 521 5.23 -17.46 22.17
C LEU A 521 3.90 -17.77 21.48
N LEU A 522 3.75 -18.93 20.85
CA LEU A 522 2.48 -19.36 20.25
C LEU A 522 1.38 -19.56 21.32
N LEU A 523 1.74 -20.07 22.49
CA LEU A 523 0.81 -20.19 23.62
C LEU A 523 0.35 -18.81 24.11
N LEU A 524 1.29 -17.87 24.28
CA LEU A 524 0.98 -16.49 24.66
C LEU A 524 0.12 -15.79 23.61
N LEU A 525 0.38 -16.02 22.32
CA LEU A 525 -0.43 -15.48 21.23
C LEU A 525 -1.86 -16.03 21.30
N THR A 526 -2.02 -17.33 21.55
CA THR A 526 -3.33 -17.98 21.70
C THR A 526 -4.13 -17.37 22.85
N PHE A 527 -3.47 -17.19 24.01
CA PHE A 527 -4.08 -16.51 25.15
C PHE A 527 -4.48 -15.06 24.82
N ALA A 528 -3.57 -14.29 24.22
CA ALA A 528 -3.81 -12.90 23.85
C ALA A 528 -4.98 -12.78 22.85
N ALA A 529 -5.09 -13.70 21.89
CA ALA A 529 -6.17 -13.74 20.92
C ALA A 529 -7.53 -13.98 21.60
N PHE A 530 -7.63 -14.97 22.49
CA PHE A 530 -8.86 -15.16 23.28
C PHE A 530 -9.16 -13.95 24.17
N PHE A 531 -8.13 -13.34 24.76
CA PHE A 531 -8.30 -12.16 25.61
C PHE A 531 -8.87 -10.98 24.83
N ALA A 532 -8.34 -10.73 23.63
CA ALA A 532 -8.90 -9.74 22.72
C ALA A 532 -10.34 -10.09 22.33
N PHE A 533 -10.63 -11.35 21.98
CA PHE A 533 -11.96 -11.80 21.61
C PHE A 533 -12.98 -11.57 22.73
N PHE A 534 -12.75 -12.10 23.94
CA PHE A 534 -13.68 -11.94 25.06
C PHE A 534 -13.76 -10.49 25.56
N GLY A 535 -12.63 -9.77 25.56
CA GLY A 535 -12.61 -8.35 25.92
C GLY A 535 -13.48 -7.51 24.99
N ASN A 536 -13.30 -7.68 23.68
CA ASN A 536 -14.08 -6.98 22.66
C ASN A 536 -15.56 -7.38 22.70
N PHE A 537 -15.85 -8.67 22.89
CA PHE A 537 -17.22 -9.16 22.98
C PHE A 537 -17.99 -8.52 24.16
N ILE A 538 -17.35 -8.38 25.33
CA ILE A 538 -17.97 -7.73 26.49
C ILE A 538 -18.31 -6.26 26.19
N VAL A 539 -17.43 -5.55 25.49
CA VAL A 539 -17.68 -4.14 25.09
C VAL A 539 -18.79 -4.07 24.06
N PHE A 540 -18.75 -4.91 23.03
CA PHE A 540 -19.77 -4.98 21.99
C PHE A 540 -21.15 -5.28 22.59
N TRP A 541 -21.25 -6.27 23.47
CA TRP A 541 -22.48 -6.62 24.16
C TRP A 541 -23.07 -5.46 24.96
N ARG A 542 -22.23 -4.61 25.57
CA ARG A 542 -22.68 -3.40 26.28
C ARG A 542 -23.14 -2.27 25.35
N VAL A 543 -22.69 -2.24 24.10
CA VAL A 543 -23.10 -1.24 23.11
C VAL A 543 -24.41 -1.65 22.43
N VAL A 544 -24.62 -2.95 22.24
CA VAL A 544 -25.83 -3.50 21.60
C VAL A 544 -27.02 -3.51 22.56
N ARG A 545 -26.79 -3.71 23.85
CA ARG A 545 -27.79 -3.63 24.91
C ARG A 545 -28.05 -2.18 25.31
#